data_AF-A0A929BET0-F1
#
_entry.id   AF-A0A929BET0-F1
#
_cell.length_a   1.000
_cell.length_b   1.000
_cell.length_c   1.000
_cell.angle_alpha   90.00
_cell.angle_beta   90.00
_cell.angle_gamma   90.00
#
_symmetry.space_group_name_H-M   'P 1'
#
loop_
_entity.id
_entity.type
_entity.pdbx_description
1 polymer ?
#
loop_
_entity_poly.entity_id
_entity_poly.type
_entity_poly.pdbx_seq_one_letter_code
_entity_poly.pdbx_strand_id
1 'polypeptide(L)'
;MEENIILTKTYNFALRIINLYKYLCDEKKEYTLSKQILRSGTSIGANSEEASGSISKKEFRAKYSISYKEARETHYWIRLLKDSEYIEAKLANSLLNDVEEILKILGAILKTVSK
;
A
#
# COMPACT_ATOMS: atom_id res chain seq x y z
N MET A 1 21.53 12.34 -5.98
CA MET A 1 20.57 11.37 -6.49
C MET A 1 19.37 11.48 -5.57
N GLU A 2 18.35 12.23 -5.97
CA GLU A 2 17.16 12.44 -5.13
C GLU A 2 16.53 11.08 -4.85
N GLU A 3 16.44 10.74 -3.58
CA GLU A 3 15.79 9.51 -3.13
C GLU A 3 14.33 9.56 -3.59
N ASN A 4 13.89 8.56 -4.36
CA ASN A 4 12.52 8.53 -4.84
C ASN A 4 11.59 8.21 -3.66
N ILE A 5 11.09 9.26 -3.02
CA ILE A 5 10.38 9.19 -1.73
C ILE A 5 9.22 8.20 -1.73
N ILE A 6 8.57 7.98 -2.87
CA ILE A 6 7.47 6.99 -2.97
C ILE A 6 8.00 5.55 -2.89
N LEU A 7 9.17 5.24 -3.45
CA LEU A 7 9.76 3.90 -3.36
C LEU A 7 10.13 3.57 -1.91
N THR A 8 10.83 4.48 -1.22
CA THR A 8 11.20 4.29 0.19
C THR A 8 9.96 4.10 1.08
N LYS A 9 8.92 4.93 0.89
CA LYS A 9 7.68 4.83 1.68
C LYS A 9 6.91 3.55 1.42
N THR A 10 6.74 3.17 0.16
CA THR A 10 5.99 1.96 -0.20
C THR A 10 6.72 0.69 0.21
N TYR A 11 8.05 0.66 0.15
CA TYR A 11 8.86 -0.44 0.67
C TYR A 11 8.71 -0.60 2.18
N ASN A 12 8.87 0.49 2.94
CA ASN A 12 8.70 0.47 4.40
C ASN A 12 7.28 0.05 4.80
N PHE A 13 6.27 0.53 4.07
CA PHE A 13 4.89 0.14 4.29
C PHE A 13 4.66 -1.36 4.00
N ALA A 14 5.25 -1.90 2.93
CA ALA A 14 5.17 -3.33 2.62
C ALA A 14 5.73 -4.20 3.76
N LEU A 15 6.84 -3.81 4.41
CA LEU A 15 7.36 -4.49 5.59
C LEU A 15 6.36 -4.48 6.76
N ARG A 16 5.69 -3.34 6.99
CA ARG A 16 4.64 -3.25 8.01
C ARG A 16 3.46 -4.17 7.70
N ILE A 17 3.05 -4.28 6.43
CA ILE A 17 1.99 -5.17 5.98
C ILE A 17 2.37 -6.64 6.17
N ILE A 18 3.63 -7.02 5.88
CA ILE A 18 4.14 -8.38 6.13
C ILE A 18 4.07 -8.71 7.63
N ASN A 19 4.45 -7.77 8.50
CA ASN A 19 4.36 -7.98 9.95
C ASN A 19 2.91 -8.07 10.44
N LEU A 20 2.01 -7.26 9.88
CA LEU A 20 0.57 -7.37 10.15
C LEU A 20 0.02 -8.73 9.71
N TYR A 21 0.40 -9.22 8.53
CA TYR A 21 0.01 -10.54 8.05
C TYR A 21 0.42 -11.66 9.01
N LYS A 22 1.69 -11.63 9.47
CA LYS A 22 2.19 -12.59 10.46
C LYS A 22 1.37 -12.53 11.75
N TYR A 23 1.14 -11.33 12.29
CA TYR A 23 0.31 -11.14 13.48
C TYR A 23 -1.12 -11.70 13.31
N LEU A 24 -1.77 -11.42 12.18
CA LEU A 24 -3.12 -11.93 11.90
C LEU A 24 -3.14 -13.46 11.82
N CYS A 25 -2.14 -14.08 11.19
CA CYS A 25 -2.08 -15.53 11.05
C CYS A 25 -1.70 -16.25 12.36
N ASP A 26 -0.72 -15.70 13.09
CA ASP A 26 -0.09 -16.36 14.22
C ASP A 26 -0.88 -16.13 15.50
N GLU A 27 -1.32 -14.90 15.75
CA GLU A 27 -2.03 -14.52 16.99
C GLU A 27 -3.55 -14.56 16.83
N LYS A 28 -4.07 -14.06 15.70
CA LYS A 28 -5.52 -13.95 15.49
C LYS A 28 -6.14 -15.14 14.75
N LYS A 29 -5.30 -16.04 14.21
CA LYS A 29 -5.72 -17.19 13.39
C LYS A 29 -6.66 -16.79 12.24
N GLU A 30 -6.41 -15.63 11.64
CA GLU A 30 -7.18 -15.08 10.51
C GLU A 30 -6.38 -15.26 9.20
N TYR A 31 -6.99 -15.91 8.22
CA TYR A 31 -6.30 -16.38 6.99
C TYR A 31 -6.90 -15.88 5.68
N THR A 32 -8.05 -15.22 5.72
CA THR A 32 -8.77 -14.75 4.54
C THR A 32 -8.47 -13.28 4.30
N LEU A 33 -8.75 -12.41 5.27
CA LEU A 33 -8.48 -10.97 5.16
C LEU A 33 -6.98 -10.69 5.15
N SER A 34 -6.21 -11.45 5.94
CA SER A 34 -4.75 -11.37 6.02
C SER A 34 -4.10 -11.58 4.65
N LYS A 35 -4.58 -12.54 3.86
CA LYS A 35 -4.11 -12.73 2.47
C LYS A 35 -4.48 -11.58 1.54
N GLN A 36 -5.69 -11.01 1.68
CA GLN A 36 -6.12 -9.88 0.85
C GLN A 36 -5.27 -8.64 1.12
N ILE A 37 -5.04 -8.32 2.41
CA ILE A 37 -4.22 -7.16 2.79
C ILE A 37 -2.74 -7.38 2.47
N LEU A 38 -2.20 -8.60 2.62
CA LEU A 38 -0.82 -8.91 2.24
C LEU A 38 -0.59 -8.65 0.75
N ARG A 39 -1.51 -9.17 -0.10
CA ARG A 39 -1.39 -9.02 -1.55
C ARG A 39 -1.49 -7.55 -1.96
N SER A 40 -2.56 -6.86 -1.55
CA SER A 40 -2.76 -5.46 -1.94
C SER A 40 -1.64 -4.56 -1.38
N GLY A 41 -1.29 -4.70 -0.10
CA GLY A 41 -0.34 -3.81 0.56
C GLY A 41 1.10 -3.93 0.05
N THR A 42 1.53 -5.13 -0.37
CA THR A 42 2.85 -5.33 -0.99
C THR A 42 2.85 -4.96 -2.48
N SER A 43 1.71 -5.11 -3.18
CA SER A 43 1.53 -4.72 -4.59
C SER A 43 1.73 -3.23 -4.84
N ILE A 44 1.47 -2.37 -3.85
CA ILE A 44 1.71 -0.91 -3.93
C ILE A 44 3.17 -0.61 -4.27
N GLY A 45 4.10 -1.21 -3.51
CA GLY A 45 5.54 -1.03 -3.71
C GLY A 45 6.02 -1.70 -4.99
N ALA A 46 5.60 -2.94 -5.24
CA ALA A 46 5.97 -3.67 -6.45
C ALA A 46 5.64 -2.89 -7.74
N ASN A 47 4.42 -2.34 -7.84
CA ASN A 47 4.04 -1.52 -8.99
C ASN A 47 4.77 -0.16 -9.04
N SER A 48 5.18 0.39 -7.90
CA SER A 48 5.97 1.64 -7.87
C SER A 48 7.40 1.42 -8.36
N GLU A 49 8.01 0.28 -8.01
CA GLU A 49 9.31 -0.14 -8.53
C GLU A 49 9.25 -0.35 -10.05
N GLU A 50 8.25 -1.08 -10.54
CA GLU A 50 8.04 -1.28 -11.99
C GLU A 50 7.82 0.04 -12.74
N ALA A 51 7.15 1.02 -12.11
CA ALA A 51 6.99 2.34 -12.70
C ALA A 51 8.34 3.05 -12.93
N SER A 52 9.33 2.83 -12.07
CA SER A 52 10.67 3.43 -12.21
C SER A 52 11.46 2.86 -13.38
N GLY A 53 11.12 1.65 -13.84
CA GLY A 53 11.67 1.02 -15.05
C GLY A 53 10.85 1.25 -16.32
N SER A 54 9.80 2.07 -16.27
CA SER A 54 8.89 2.26 -17.41
C SER A 54 9.58 2.96 -18.58
N ILE A 55 9.34 2.46 -19.80
CA ILE A 55 9.94 2.99 -21.03
C ILE A 55 9.09 4.08 -21.71
N SER A 56 7.87 4.32 -21.20
CA SER A 56 6.98 5.36 -21.70
C SER A 56 6.18 6.02 -20.57
N LYS A 57 5.74 7.27 -20.79
CA LYS A 57 4.85 7.98 -19.86
C LYS A 57 3.52 7.24 -19.64
N LYS A 58 3.00 6.58 -20.68
CA LYS A 58 1.77 5.78 -20.61
C LYS A 58 1.93 4.60 -19.65
N GLU A 59 3.04 3.88 -19.76
CA GLU A 59 3.35 2.75 -18.89
C GLU A 59 3.59 3.20 -17.44
N PHE A 60 4.39 4.26 -17.26
CA PHE A 60 4.64 4.88 -15.96
C PHE A 60 3.31 5.24 -15.25
N ARG A 61 2.41 5.92 -15.98
CA ARG A 61 1.08 6.27 -15.47
C ARG A 61 0.25 5.04 -15.16
N ALA A 62 0.29 4.00 -16.01
CA ALA A 62 -0.47 2.78 -15.80
C ALA A 62 -0.02 2.05 -14.52
N LYS A 63 1.29 1.91 -14.30
CA LYS A 63 1.84 1.28 -13.09
C LYS A 63 1.50 2.05 -11.82
N TYR A 64 1.67 3.36 -11.80
CA TYR A 64 1.24 4.17 -10.65
C TYR A 64 -0.29 4.20 -10.45
N SER A 65 -1.07 4.03 -11.52
CA SER A 65 -2.53 3.88 -11.40
C SER A 65 -2.92 2.56 -10.73
N ILE A 66 -2.17 1.48 -10.99
CA ILE A 66 -2.35 0.19 -10.29
C ILE A 66 -1.95 0.36 -8.83
N SER A 67 -0.76 0.91 -8.55
CA SER A 67 -0.30 1.19 -7.19
C SER A 67 -1.33 2.01 -6.38
N TYR A 68 -1.94 3.02 -6.99
CA TYR A 68 -3.00 3.83 -6.35
C TYR A 68 -4.26 3.01 -6.01
N LYS A 69 -4.69 2.11 -6.90
CA LYS A 69 -5.83 1.21 -6.64
C LYS A 69 -5.53 0.24 -5.50
N GLU A 70 -4.33 -0.33 -5.49
CA GLU A 70 -3.87 -1.24 -4.44
C GLU A 70 -3.82 -0.52 -3.09
N ALA A 71 -3.33 0.71 -3.04
CA ALA A 71 -3.33 1.52 -1.82
C ALA A 71 -4.74 1.81 -1.30
N ARG A 72 -5.71 2.06 -2.20
CA ARG A 72 -7.13 2.22 -1.83
C ARG A 72 -7.73 0.94 -1.26
N GLU A 73 -7.40 -0.19 -1.86
CA GLU A 73 -7.83 -1.51 -1.40
C GLU A 73 -7.22 -1.85 -0.03
N THR A 74 -5.92 -1.65 0.15
CA THR A 74 -5.24 -1.85 1.45
C THR A 74 -5.84 -0.96 2.54
N HIS A 75 -6.10 0.31 2.24
CA HIS A 75 -6.81 1.20 3.16
C HIS A 75 -8.18 0.65 3.57
N TYR A 76 -8.95 0.08 2.62
CA TYR A 76 -10.22 -0.57 2.93
C TYR A 76 -10.05 -1.77 3.87
N TRP A 77 -9.08 -2.65 3.60
CA TRP A 77 -8.81 -3.80 4.46
C TRP A 77 -8.37 -3.42 5.87
N ILE A 78 -7.55 -2.37 6.04
CA ILE A 78 -7.15 -1.89 7.38
C ILE A 78 -8.38 -1.44 8.19
N ARG A 79 -9.33 -0.74 7.56
CA ARG A 79 -10.58 -0.34 8.24
C ARG A 79 -11.41 -1.54 8.63
N LEU A 80 -11.57 -2.52 7.75
CA LEU A 80 -12.30 -3.74 8.11
C LEU A 80 -11.66 -4.48 9.28
N LEU A 81 -10.34 -4.66 9.26
CA LEU A 81 -9.62 -5.32 10.36
C LEU A 81 -9.76 -4.58 11.69
N LYS A 82 -9.84 -3.25 11.66
CA LYS A 82 -10.11 -2.42 12.84
C LYS A 82 -11.54 -2.58 13.34
N ASP A 83 -12.51 -2.38 12.45
CA ASP A 83 -13.94 -2.33 12.80
C ASP A 83 -14.50 -3.73 13.14
N SER A 84 -13.80 -4.80 12.76
CA SER A 84 -14.05 -6.18 13.18
C SER A 84 -13.14 -6.66 14.31
N GLU A 85 -12.41 -5.75 14.96
CA GLU A 85 -11.63 -6.00 16.19
C GLU A 85 -10.46 -6.99 16.05
N TYR A 86 -10.03 -7.29 14.82
CA TYR A 86 -8.81 -8.08 14.57
C TYR A 86 -7.54 -7.35 14.98
N ILE A 87 -7.53 -6.01 14.88
CA ILE A 87 -6.42 -5.16 15.31
C ILE A 87 -6.90 -3.98 16.15
N GLU A 88 -6.05 -3.55 17.08
CA GLU A 88 -6.33 -2.38 17.90
C GLU A 88 -6.39 -1.09 17.07
N ALA A 89 -7.25 -0.15 17.50
CA ALA A 89 -7.41 1.14 16.85
C ALA A 89 -6.09 1.91 16.72
N LYS A 90 -5.17 1.80 17.69
CA LYS A 90 -3.85 2.44 17.65
C LYS A 90 -3.00 1.90 16.50
N LEU A 91 -2.94 0.58 16.34
CA LEU A 91 -2.23 -0.07 15.24
C LEU A 91 -2.86 0.28 13.90
N ALA A 92 -4.18 0.18 13.79
CA ALA A 92 -4.92 0.52 12.58
C ALA A 92 -4.69 1.97 12.15
N ASN A 93 -4.85 2.94 13.06
CA ASN A 93 -4.65 4.36 12.74
C ASN A 93 -3.21 4.65 12.29
N SER A 94 -2.22 3.97 12.89
CA SER A 94 -0.82 4.10 12.45
C SER A 94 -0.58 3.56 11.04
N LEU A 95 -1.27 2.50 10.62
CA LEU A 95 -1.19 1.98 9.25
C LEU A 95 -2.00 2.83 8.26
N LEU A 96 -3.15 3.35 8.68
CA LEU A 96 -3.99 4.24 7.88
C LEU A 96 -3.24 5.53 7.53
N ASN A 97 -2.54 6.13 8.48
CA ASN A 97 -1.74 7.33 8.24
C ASN A 97 -0.68 7.11 7.14
N ASP A 98 0.03 5.98 7.18
CA ASP A 98 1.04 5.64 6.17
C ASP A 98 0.42 5.47 4.78
N VAL A 99 -0.66 4.69 4.66
CA VAL A 99 -1.29 4.46 3.35
C VAL A 99 -1.98 5.71 2.81
N GLU A 100 -2.52 6.58 3.68
CA GLU A 100 -3.05 7.89 3.28
C GLU A 100 -1.98 8.83 2.75
N GLU A 101 -0.79 8.84 3.37
CA GLU A 101 0.35 9.59 2.85
C GLU A 101 0.76 9.08 1.46
N ILE A 102 0.88 7.75 1.31
CA ILE A 102 1.15 7.10 0.02
C ILE A 102 0.09 7.49 -1.02
N LEU A 103 -1.19 7.44 -0.67
CA LEU A 103 -2.29 7.85 -1.57
C LEU A 103 -2.18 9.30 -2.02
N LYS A 104 -1.78 10.22 -1.13
CA LYS A 104 -1.57 11.63 -1.49
C LYS A 104 -0.42 11.79 -2.49
N ILE A 105 0.71 11.11 -2.26
CA ILE A 105 1.87 11.15 -3.15
C ILE A 105 1.53 10.55 -4.52
N LEU A 106 0.96 9.35 -4.55
CA LEU A 106 0.53 8.68 -5.78
C LEU A 106 -0.49 9.53 -6.55
N GLY A 107 -1.44 10.14 -5.85
CA GLY A 107 -2.42 11.06 -6.43
C GLY A 107 -1.78 12.30 -7.05
N ALA A 108 -0.74 12.85 -6.43
CA ALA A 108 0.03 13.97 -7.00
C ALA A 108 0.79 13.54 -8.26
N ILE A 109 1.48 12.40 -8.23
CA ILE A 109 2.19 11.83 -9.40
C ILE A 109 1.22 11.66 -10.58
N LEU A 110 0.05 11.07 -10.36
CA LEU A 110 -0.96 10.85 -11.39
C LEU A 110 -1.63 12.14 -11.89
N LYS A 111 -1.58 13.25 -11.15
CA LYS A 111 -2.04 14.55 -11.65
C LYS A 111 -0.97 15.22 -12.51
N THR A 112 0.29 15.12 -12.13
CA THR A 112 1.42 15.74 -12.84
C THR A 112 1.71 15.05 -14.17
N VAL A 113 1.63 13.72 -14.21
CA VAL A 113 1.74 12.97 -15.47
C VAL A 113 0.41 13.09 -16.21
N SER A 114 0.20 14.15 -16.99
CA SER A 114 -1.01 14.35 -17.80
C SER A 114 -1.29 13.14 -18.71
N LYS A 115 -2.56 13.00 -19.14
CA LYS A 115 -2.99 11.98 -20.12
C LYS A 115 -2.12 12.00 -21.39
#